data_AF-A0A8T3Z779-F1
#
_entry.id   AF-A0A8T3Z779-F1
#
_cell.length_a   1.000
_cell.length_b   1.000
_cell.length_c   1.000
_cell.angle_alpha   90.00
_cell.angle_beta   90.00
_cell.angle_gamma   90.00
#
_symmetry.space_group_name_H-M   'P 1'
#
loop_
_entity.id
_entity.type
_entity.pdbx_description
1 polymer ?
#
loop_
_entity_poly.entity_id
_entity_poly.type
_entity_poly.pdbx_seq_one_letter_code
_entity_poly.pdbx_strand_id
1 'polypeptide(L)'
;HFSPTIDFAHLHARGRGCIKGADDYHRILTKLEEGLDGIGKGKEALHCHFTRIEYTDVGERKHHVLMETEYGPPLEPLLEVLVDCGWDATIICETPFLEKDALLMKQNYQNILKQ
;
A
#
# COMPACT_ATOMS: atom_id res chain seq x y z
N HIS A 1 -5.47 6.70 -22.36
CA HIS A 1 -4.62 6.83 -21.17
C HIS A 1 -4.76 5.55 -20.36
N PHE A 2 -3.65 4.89 -19.98
CA PHE A 2 -3.66 3.64 -19.20
C PHE A 2 -2.69 3.83 -18.03
N SER A 3 -3.15 3.59 -16.81
CA SER A 3 -2.34 3.68 -15.59
C SER A 3 -2.57 2.40 -14.77
N PRO A 4 -1.53 1.77 -14.20
CA PRO A 4 -1.70 0.55 -13.43
C PRO A 4 -2.36 0.83 -12.08
N THR A 5 -3.06 -0.19 -11.57
CA THR A 5 -3.47 -0.25 -10.16
C THR A 5 -2.55 -1.21 -9.43
N ILE A 6 -1.92 -0.73 -8.35
CA ILE A 6 -1.02 -1.55 -7.54
C ILE A 6 -1.76 -2.08 -6.32
N ASP A 7 -1.76 -3.40 -6.16
CA ASP A 7 -2.23 -4.03 -4.95
C ASP A 7 -1.04 -4.48 -4.10
N PHE A 8 -0.82 -3.78 -2.98
CA PHE A 8 0.30 -4.07 -2.10
C PHE A 8 0.13 -5.38 -1.33
N ALA A 9 -1.11 -5.77 -1.04
CA ALA A 9 -1.41 -7.02 -0.35
C ALA A 9 -1.09 -8.21 -1.25
N HIS A 10 -1.58 -8.20 -2.49
CA HIS A 10 -1.27 -9.25 -3.45
C HIS A 10 0.23 -9.32 -3.79
N LEU A 11 0.91 -8.18 -3.87
CA LEU A 11 2.36 -8.16 -4.05
C LEU A 11 3.09 -8.80 -2.86
N HIS A 12 2.68 -8.49 -1.63
CA HIS A 12 3.21 -9.09 -0.41
C HIS A 12 2.97 -10.60 -0.35
N ALA A 13 1.76 -11.06 -0.66
CA ALA A 13 1.40 -12.47 -0.70
C ALA A 13 2.20 -13.25 -1.76
N ARG A 14 2.29 -12.71 -2.99
CA ARG A 14 3.07 -13.30 -4.08
C ARG A 14 4.56 -13.39 -3.73
N GLY A 15 5.09 -12.38 -3.07
CA GLY A 15 6.47 -12.34 -2.60
C GLY A 15 6.71 -13.08 -1.28
N ARG A 16 5.72 -13.83 -0.76
CA ARG A 16 5.80 -14.59 0.50
C ARG A 16 6.29 -13.74 1.68
N GLY A 17 5.67 -12.58 1.85
CA GLY A 17 6.01 -11.68 2.95
C GLY A 17 7.12 -10.68 2.62
N CYS A 18 7.25 -10.32 1.34
CA CYS A 18 8.38 -9.51 0.88
C CYS A 18 8.38 -8.05 1.35
N ILE A 19 7.22 -7.51 1.74
CA ILE A 19 7.08 -6.11 2.19
C ILE A 19 7.09 -6.07 3.71
N LYS A 20 8.17 -5.55 4.30
CA LYS A 20 8.36 -5.51 5.77
C LYS A 20 8.42 -4.09 6.33
N GLY A 21 8.68 -3.09 5.50
CA GLY A 21 8.77 -1.70 5.93
C GLY A 21 9.03 -0.72 4.78
N ALA A 22 9.46 0.49 5.14
CA ALA A 22 9.62 1.61 4.22
C ALA A 22 10.57 1.29 3.05
N ASP A 23 11.72 0.66 3.31
CA ASP A 23 12.70 0.28 2.28
C ASP A 23 12.09 -0.58 1.17
N ASP A 24 11.18 -1.49 1.51
CA ASP A 24 10.53 -2.37 0.52
C ASP A 24 9.52 -1.58 -0.31
N TYR A 25 8.77 -0.66 0.30
CA TYR A 25 7.88 0.25 -0.43
C TYR A 25 8.66 1.19 -1.34
N HIS A 26 9.77 1.78 -0.88
CA HIS A 26 10.65 2.59 -1.72
C HIS A 26 11.09 1.82 -2.96
N ARG A 27 11.58 0.58 -2.81
CA ARG A 27 11.99 -0.26 -3.93
C ARG A 27 10.85 -0.51 -4.93
N ILE A 28 9.62 -0.68 -4.45
CA ILE A 28 8.45 -0.88 -5.30
C ILE A 28 8.15 0.42 -6.07
N LEU A 29 8.05 1.55 -5.39
CA LEU A 29 7.74 2.83 -6.00
C LEU A 29 8.83 3.28 -7.00
N THR A 30 10.11 3.09 -6.67
CA THR A 30 11.22 3.35 -7.59
C THR A 30 11.10 2.52 -8.87
N LYS A 31 10.76 1.22 -8.76
CA LYS A 31 10.54 0.38 -9.94
C LYS A 31 9.37 0.84 -10.80
N LEU A 32 8.32 1.39 -10.19
CA LEU A 32 7.19 1.95 -10.93
C LEU A 32 7.62 3.22 -11.68
N GLU A 33 8.31 4.13 -11.00
CA GLU A 33 8.83 5.37 -11.59
C GLU A 33 9.83 5.13 -12.73
N GLU A 34 10.69 4.13 -12.60
CA GLU A 34 11.68 3.76 -13.63
C GLU A 34 11.04 3.00 -14.81
N GLY A 35 9.98 2.23 -14.54
CA GLY A 35 9.39 1.32 -15.52
C GLY A 35 8.21 1.89 -16.29
N LEU A 36 7.57 2.96 -15.82
CA LEU A 36 6.35 3.51 -16.38
C LEU A 36 6.40 5.04 -16.49
N ASP A 37 6.08 5.53 -17.69
CA ASP A 37 5.88 6.95 -17.90
C ASP A 37 4.59 7.43 -17.20
N GLY A 38 4.59 8.68 -16.74
CA GLY A 38 3.38 9.30 -16.16
C GLY A 38 3.06 8.92 -14.71
N ILE A 39 3.84 8.05 -14.06
CA ILE A 39 3.71 7.74 -12.63
C ILE A 39 4.88 8.29 -11.81
N GLY A 40 4.61 8.73 -10.57
CA GLY A 40 5.61 9.22 -9.63
C GLY A 40 5.34 10.63 -9.09
N LYS A 41 6.34 11.20 -8.41
CA LYS A 41 6.24 12.54 -7.81
C LYS A 41 5.79 13.61 -8.83
N GLY A 42 4.71 14.32 -8.51
CA GLY A 42 4.17 15.41 -9.32
C GLY A 42 3.57 14.98 -10.66
N LYS A 43 3.32 13.68 -10.85
CA LYS A 43 2.68 13.09 -12.03
C LYS A 43 1.26 12.63 -11.66
N GLU A 44 0.70 11.67 -12.40
CA GLU A 44 -0.64 11.16 -12.12
C GLU A 44 -0.72 10.47 -10.75
N ALA A 45 -1.90 10.59 -10.13
CA ALA A 45 -2.16 9.94 -8.85
C ALA A 45 -2.02 8.42 -8.99
N LEU A 46 -1.22 7.82 -8.11
CA LEU A 46 -1.13 6.37 -7.96
C LEU A 46 -2.49 5.84 -7.49
N HIS A 47 -3.10 4.96 -8.26
CA HIS A 47 -4.23 4.18 -7.79
C HIS A 47 -3.71 2.88 -7.17
N CYS A 48 -4.05 2.61 -5.92
CA CYS A 48 -3.60 1.41 -5.25
C CYS A 48 -4.64 0.86 -4.28
N HIS A 49 -4.52 -0.43 -3.99
CA HIS A 49 -5.37 -1.15 -3.07
C HIS A 49 -4.57 -1.57 -1.84
N PHE A 50 -5.23 -1.57 -0.69
CA PHE A 50 -4.61 -1.96 0.56
C PHE A 50 -5.54 -2.80 1.44
N THR A 51 -4.97 -3.90 1.92
CA THR A 51 -5.51 -4.74 3.00
C THR A 51 -4.35 -5.41 3.72
N ARG A 52 -4.59 -5.93 4.92
CA ARG A 52 -3.69 -6.91 5.54
C ARG A 52 -4.05 -8.27 4.95
N ILE A 53 -3.07 -9.13 4.66
CA ILE A 53 -3.30 -10.37 3.93
C ILE A 53 -2.60 -11.55 4.58
N GLU A 54 -3.35 -12.64 4.63
CA GLU A 54 -2.85 -13.96 4.93
C GLU A 54 -2.61 -14.72 3.64
N TYR A 55 -1.52 -15.47 3.58
CA TYR A 55 -1.12 -16.24 2.42
C TYR A 55 -0.50 -17.58 2.83
N THR A 56 -0.40 -18.47 1.87
CA THR A 56 0.19 -19.81 1.98
C THR A 56 1.18 -20.00 0.84
N ASP A 57 1.77 -21.20 0.74
CA ASP A 57 2.65 -21.54 -0.38
C ASP A 57 1.97 -21.47 -1.76
N VAL A 58 0.63 -21.55 -1.80
CA VAL A 58 -0.17 -21.46 -3.03
C VAL A 58 -0.68 -20.05 -3.34
N GLY A 59 -0.31 -19.05 -2.54
CA GLY A 59 -0.72 -17.65 -2.71
C GLY A 59 -1.65 -17.16 -1.61
N GLU A 60 -2.44 -16.14 -1.92
CA GLU A 60 -3.42 -15.56 -1.00
C GLU A 60 -4.33 -16.62 -0.36
N ARG A 61 -4.67 -16.39 0.92
CA ARG A 61 -5.69 -17.12 1.65
C ARG A 61 -6.86 -16.23 2.08
N LYS A 62 -6.59 -15.04 2.61
CA LYS A 62 -7.62 -14.19 3.23
C LYS A 62 -7.19 -12.73 3.38
N HIS A 63 -8.12 -11.81 3.15
CA HIS A 63 -8.03 -10.40 3.54
C HIS A 63 -8.41 -10.21 5.02
N HIS A 64 -7.65 -9.37 5.71
CA HIS A 64 -7.76 -9.10 7.14
C HIS A 64 -8.06 -7.62 7.41
N VAL A 65 -8.60 -7.36 8.60
CA VAL A 65 -8.86 -5.97 9.03
C VAL A 65 -7.55 -5.31 9.42
N LEU A 66 -7.51 -3.98 9.37
CA LEU A 66 -6.25 -3.25 9.54
C LEU A 66 -5.58 -3.47 10.92
N MET A 67 -6.38 -3.79 11.95
CA MET A 67 -5.93 -3.99 13.33
C MET A 67 -5.27 -5.36 13.59
N GLU A 68 -5.40 -6.34 12.68
CA GLU A 68 -4.75 -7.65 12.79
C GLU A 68 -3.27 -7.53 12.34
N THR A 69 -2.45 -6.92 13.19
CA THR A 69 -1.05 -6.56 12.88
C THR A 69 -0.10 -7.74 12.70
N GLU A 70 -0.52 -8.96 13.05
CA GLU A 70 0.22 -10.19 12.76
C GLU A 70 0.30 -10.50 11.25
N TYR A 71 -0.61 -9.93 10.45
CA TYR A 71 -0.59 -10.04 8.99
C TYR A 71 0.07 -8.81 8.37
N GLY A 72 0.80 -9.00 7.27
CA GLY A 72 1.37 -7.90 6.49
C GLY A 72 0.51 -7.58 5.26
N PRO A 73 0.90 -6.61 4.43
CA PRO A 73 2.00 -5.69 4.65
C PRO A 73 1.61 -4.58 5.66
N PRO A 74 2.59 -3.88 6.29
CA PRO A 74 2.30 -2.79 7.23
C PRO A 74 1.85 -1.51 6.51
N LEU A 75 0.86 -0.80 7.05
CA LEU A 75 0.28 0.38 6.41
C LEU A 75 1.13 1.63 6.64
N GLU A 76 1.57 1.85 7.88
CA GLU A 76 2.25 3.07 8.30
C GLU A 76 3.49 3.36 7.43
N PRO A 77 4.35 2.37 7.13
CA PRO A 77 5.51 2.61 6.25
C PRO A 77 5.11 2.91 4.80
N LEU A 78 3.96 2.45 4.31
CA LEU A 78 3.46 2.86 2.98
C LEU A 78 3.12 4.35 2.98
N LEU A 79 2.37 4.79 3.99
CA LEU A 79 1.91 6.17 4.09
C LEU A 79 3.09 7.15 4.27
N GLU A 80 4.07 6.80 5.11
CA GLU A 80 5.30 7.58 5.29
C GLU A 80 6.05 7.75 3.97
N VAL A 81 6.28 6.64 3.24
CA VAL A 81 6.99 6.67 1.97
C VAL A 81 6.26 7.51 0.91
N LEU A 82 4.93 7.41 0.83
CA LEU A 82 4.14 8.22 -0.11
C LEU A 82 4.26 9.72 0.21
N VAL A 83 4.20 10.09 1.50
CA VAL A 83 4.36 11.48 1.95
C VAL A 83 5.77 11.99 1.67
N ASP A 84 6.79 11.26 2.11
CA ASP A 84 8.19 11.67 2.00
C ASP A 84 8.64 11.81 0.55
N CYS A 85 8.17 10.92 -0.32
CA CYS A 85 8.46 10.97 -1.75
C CYS A 85 7.57 11.98 -2.50
N GLY A 86 6.53 12.53 -1.87
CA GLY A 86 5.61 13.48 -2.48
C GLY A 86 4.73 12.86 -3.58
N TRP A 87 4.31 11.61 -3.39
CA TRP A 87 3.39 10.92 -4.28
C TRP A 87 1.96 11.36 -4.02
N ASP A 88 1.22 11.63 -5.09
CA ASP A 88 -0.24 11.68 -5.03
C ASP A 88 -0.77 10.26 -5.15
N ALA A 89 -1.67 9.84 -4.25
CA ALA A 89 -2.17 8.48 -4.20
C ALA A 89 -3.63 8.41 -3.75
N THR A 90 -4.41 7.60 -4.45
CA THR A 90 -5.72 7.12 -4.01
C THR A 90 -5.56 5.68 -3.53
N ILE A 91 -5.76 5.47 -2.23
CA ILE A 91 -5.72 4.15 -1.59
C ILE A 91 -7.14 3.63 -1.41
N ILE A 92 -7.46 2.53 -2.08
CA ILE A 92 -8.71 1.79 -1.92
C ILE A 92 -8.55 0.79 -0.79
N CYS A 93 -9.40 0.93 0.23
CA CYS A 93 -9.48 -0.02 1.32
C CYS A 93 -10.18 -1.30 0.83
N GLU A 94 -9.52 -2.45 0.96
CA GLU A 94 -10.08 -3.77 0.62
C GLU A 94 -10.14 -4.71 1.83
N THR A 95 -10.16 -4.13 3.03
CA THR A 95 -10.34 -4.92 4.24
C THR A 95 -11.80 -5.39 4.35
N PRO A 96 -12.08 -6.42 5.18
CA PRO A 96 -13.45 -6.82 5.47
C PRO A 96 -14.33 -5.71 6.10
N PHE A 97 -13.72 -4.66 6.69
CA PHE A 97 -14.40 -3.52 7.31
C PHE A 97 -14.09 -2.21 6.57
N LEU A 98 -14.60 -2.11 5.34
CA LEU A 98 -14.29 -1.04 4.38
C LEU A 98 -14.34 0.37 4.98
N GLU A 99 -15.48 0.78 5.54
CA GLU A 99 -15.68 2.15 6.01
C GLU A 99 -14.84 2.47 7.24
N LYS A 100 -14.79 1.52 8.19
CA LYS A 100 -14.06 1.69 9.45
C LYS A 100 -12.57 1.79 9.19
N ASP A 101 -12.02 0.89 8.39
CA ASP A 101 -10.59 0.84 8.13
C ASP A 101 -10.15 1.94 7.17
N ALA A 102 -11.00 2.37 6.21
CA ALA A 102 -10.72 3.56 5.40
C ALA A 102 -10.60 4.83 6.26
N LEU A 103 -11.44 4.98 7.30
CA LEU A 103 -11.32 6.07 8.27
C LEU A 103 -10.02 5.95 9.08
N LEU A 104 -9.63 4.75 9.50
CA LEU A 104 -8.35 4.52 10.19
C LEU A 104 -7.15 4.85 9.28
N MET A 105 -7.16 4.44 8.01
CA MET A 105 -6.11 4.79 7.04
C MET A 105 -5.97 6.32 6.91
N LYS A 106 -7.10 7.02 6.77
CA LYS A 106 -7.12 8.49 6.71
C LYS A 106 -6.58 9.13 7.99
N GLN A 107 -6.94 8.60 9.16
CA GLN A 107 -6.44 9.11 10.46
C GLN A 107 -4.93 8.93 10.59
N ASN A 108 -4.40 7.76 10.20
CA ASN A 108 -2.95 7.50 10.18
C ASN A 108 -2.22 8.50 9.28
N TYR A 109 -2.70 8.69 8.05
CA TYR A 109 -2.17 9.71 7.13
C TYR A 109 -2.17 11.12 7.73
N GLN A 110 -3.29 11.54 8.33
CA GLN A 110 -3.40 12.86 8.97
C GLN A 110 -2.48 13.02 10.18
N ASN A 111 -2.15 11.94 10.88
CA ASN A 111 -1.20 11.98 12.00
C ASN A 111 0.23 12.10 11.49
N ILE A 112 0.58 11.43 10.39
CA ILE A 112 1.89 11.57 9.73
C ILE A 112 2.13 13.01 9.28
N LEU A 113 1.13 13.67 8.66
CA LEU A 113 1.26 15.07 8.22
C LEU A 113 1.44 16.11 9.34
N LYS A 114 1.18 15.75 10.59
CA LYS A 114 1.30 16.65 11.75
C LYS A 114 2.63 16.52 12.50
N GLN A 115 3.43 15.52 12.15
CA GLN A 115 4.78 15.32 12.69
C GLN A 115 5.75 16.31 12.04
#